data_AF-A0A7S0WB17-F1
#
_entry.id   AF-A0A7S0WB17-F1
#
_cell.length_a   1.000
_cell.length_b   1.000
_cell.length_c   1.000
_cell.angle_alpha   90.00
_cell.angle_beta   90.00
_cell.angle_gamma   90.00
#
_symmetry.space_group_name_H-M   'P 1'
#
loop_
_entity.id
_entity.type
_entity.pdbx_description
1 polymer ?
#
loop_
_entity_poly.entity_id
_entity_poly.type
_entity_poly.pdbx_seq_one_letter_code
_entity_poly.pdbx_strand_id
1 'polypeptide(L)'
;EVGGGGGGGEGKYNEGVDGWIEDSAAKADSLEKAFELQADCFTLDGAKLINKAGEAVDPKTMRGKSVALFFYAEWCPACREFLPLMRKFYEEQNKQAGNQIELVFVSSDATKEDAMASYKGGHGDWLMLDWDSPMREEYKTKYGVWSGREAAKFGTSIAALKGRKSGVPAVMVLTLDGLVARYLAAEQQGVECLLMWDVDNVLWPK
;
A
#
# COMPACT_ATOMS: atom_id res chain seq x y z
N GLU A 1 73.02 38.29 18.95
CA GLU A 1 72.45 37.53 17.81
C GLU A 1 71.83 36.27 18.40
N VAL A 2 70.58 35.86 18.24
CA VAL A 2 69.46 36.12 17.30
C VAL A 2 68.18 35.80 18.14
N GLY A 3 67.13 36.63 18.16
CA GLY A 3 65.89 36.48 17.36
C GLY A 3 65.13 35.17 17.69
N GLY A 4 63.85 35.12 18.10
CA GLY A 4 62.68 35.92 17.76
C GLY A 4 61.67 35.05 16.98
N GLY A 5 60.41 34.99 17.43
CA GLY A 5 59.24 34.45 16.71
C GLY A 5 58.96 32.96 16.99
N GLY A 6 57.78 32.51 17.43
CA GLY A 6 56.43 33.01 17.20
C GLY A 6 55.86 32.36 15.93
N GLY A 7 54.79 31.57 16.05
CA GLY A 7 54.07 31.06 14.88
C GLY A 7 53.17 29.88 15.20
N GLY A 8 51.87 30.15 15.32
CA GLY A 8 50.82 29.15 15.47
C GLY A 8 50.65 28.27 14.24
N GLY A 9 50.02 27.12 14.44
CA GLY A 9 49.66 26.17 13.40
C GLY A 9 48.29 25.55 13.70
N GLU A 10 47.29 26.38 13.96
CA GLU A 10 45.90 25.99 13.75
C GLU A 10 45.60 25.98 12.24
N GLY A 11 44.87 24.96 11.79
CA GLY A 11 44.14 24.98 10.51
C GLY A 11 44.92 24.54 9.28
N LYS A 12 45.01 23.22 9.01
CA LYS A 12 45.23 22.68 7.65
C LYS A 12 44.52 21.37 7.30
N TYR A 13 43.73 20.79 8.21
CA TYR A 13 43.07 19.48 7.95
C TYR A 13 41.54 19.51 7.93
N ASN A 14 40.92 20.68 8.15
CA ASN A 14 39.45 20.81 8.12
C ASN A 14 38.92 21.47 6.83
N GLU A 15 39.79 22.10 6.03
CA GLU A 15 39.40 22.73 4.76
C GLU A 15 39.10 21.65 3.71
N GLY A 16 37.83 21.29 3.59
CA GLY A 16 37.34 20.32 2.61
C GLY A 16 36.44 19.24 3.21
N VAL A 17 36.51 19.02 4.53
CA VAL A 17 35.61 18.11 5.24
C VAL A 17 34.22 18.75 5.37
N ASP A 18 34.18 20.04 5.69
CA ASP A 18 32.93 20.81 5.81
C ASP A 18 32.17 20.82 4.48
N GLY A 19 32.87 21.02 3.34
CA GLY A 19 32.27 20.98 2.01
C GLY A 19 31.79 19.58 1.59
N TRP A 20 32.50 18.51 1.98
CA TRP A 20 32.04 17.13 1.71
C TRP A 20 30.82 16.75 2.56
N ILE A 21 30.73 17.25 3.80
CA ILE A 21 29.58 17.04 4.68
C ILE A 21 28.37 17.82 4.17
N GLU A 22 28.56 19.08 3.78
CA GLU A 22 27.50 19.91 3.18
C GLU A 22 26.98 19.30 1.87
N ASP A 23 27.88 18.85 0.98
CA ASP A 23 27.50 18.17 -0.27
C ASP A 23 26.78 16.84 -0.01
N SER A 24 27.17 16.10 1.03
CA SER A 24 26.54 14.84 1.42
C SER A 24 25.16 15.05 2.03
N ALA A 25 25.00 16.07 2.88
CA ALA A 25 23.72 16.46 3.45
C ALA A 25 22.77 16.97 2.36
N ALA A 26 23.24 17.79 1.42
CA ALA A 26 22.45 18.26 0.28
C ALA A 26 22.04 17.10 -0.66
N LYS A 27 22.90 16.10 -0.84
CA LYS A 27 22.55 14.87 -1.58
C LYS A 27 21.52 14.02 -0.84
N ALA A 28 21.65 13.89 0.48
CA ALA A 28 20.67 13.17 1.29
C ALA A 28 19.31 13.88 1.23
N ASP A 29 19.26 15.20 1.41
CA ASP A 29 18.04 16.02 1.31
C ASP A 29 17.42 15.95 -0.09
N SER A 30 18.25 15.94 -1.15
CA SER A 30 17.78 15.77 -2.53
C SER A 30 17.25 14.36 -2.81
N LEU A 31 17.85 13.32 -2.21
CA LEU A 31 17.38 11.94 -2.33
C LEU A 31 16.10 11.74 -1.51
N GLU A 32 16.00 12.31 -0.33
CA GLU A 32 14.78 12.32 0.50
C GLU A 32 13.65 13.03 -0.24
N LYS A 33 13.93 14.17 -0.88
CA LYS A 33 12.94 14.91 -1.68
C LYS A 33 12.56 14.21 -2.97
N ALA A 34 13.51 13.54 -3.64
CA ALA A 34 13.23 12.70 -4.81
C ALA A 34 12.44 11.44 -4.41
N PHE A 35 12.70 10.91 -3.23
CA PHE A 35 11.96 9.80 -2.64
C PHE A 35 10.56 10.24 -2.22
N GLU A 36 10.37 11.42 -1.62
CA GLU A 36 9.05 12.02 -1.39
C GLU A 36 8.29 12.22 -2.70
N LEU A 37 8.93 12.77 -3.74
CA LEU A 37 8.34 12.96 -5.06
C LEU A 37 7.97 11.63 -5.77
N GLN A 38 8.73 10.57 -5.53
CA GLN A 38 8.48 9.23 -6.09
C GLN A 38 7.51 8.39 -5.24
N ALA A 39 7.44 8.67 -3.94
CA ALA A 39 6.55 8.05 -2.96
C ALA A 39 5.21 8.78 -2.82
N ASP A 40 4.99 9.86 -3.57
CA ASP A 40 3.69 10.41 -3.88
C ASP A 40 2.88 9.36 -4.66
N CYS A 41 2.34 8.37 -3.94
CA CYS A 41 1.20 7.55 -4.29
C CYS A 41 1.28 6.71 -5.59
N PHE A 42 2.47 6.41 -6.12
CA PHE A 42 2.65 5.71 -7.40
C PHE A 42 1.72 4.49 -7.61
N THR A 43 1.36 3.77 -6.54
CA THR A 43 0.43 2.64 -6.61
C THR A 43 -0.99 3.02 -6.98
N LEU A 44 -1.51 4.18 -6.57
CA LEU A 44 -2.91 4.61 -6.69
C LEU A 44 -3.08 5.88 -7.54
N ASP A 45 -2.04 6.37 -8.18
CA ASP A 45 -2.17 7.38 -9.23
C ASP A 45 -3.08 6.85 -10.36
N GLY A 46 -4.18 7.56 -10.61
CA GLY A 46 -5.23 7.12 -11.53
C GLY A 46 -6.24 6.12 -10.94
N ALA A 47 -6.06 5.66 -9.70
CA ALA A 47 -7.07 4.93 -8.96
C ALA A 47 -8.19 5.88 -8.50
N LYS A 48 -9.40 5.64 -9.00
CA LYS A 48 -10.59 6.32 -8.47
C LYS A 48 -11.00 5.64 -7.18
N LEU A 49 -10.75 6.28 -6.05
CA LEU A 49 -11.13 5.76 -4.73
C LEU A 49 -12.39 6.46 -4.25
N ILE A 50 -13.29 5.69 -3.62
CA ILE A 50 -14.52 6.20 -3.06
C ILE A 50 -14.71 5.76 -1.61
N ASN A 51 -15.38 6.61 -0.83
CA ASN A 51 -15.84 6.27 0.52
C ASN A 51 -17.24 5.61 0.47
N LYS A 52 -17.80 5.29 1.65
CA LYS A 52 -19.15 4.71 1.80
C LYS A 52 -20.28 5.57 1.24
N ALA A 53 -20.11 6.89 1.19
CA ALA A 53 -21.07 7.79 0.56
C ALA A 53 -21.00 7.75 -0.97
N GLY A 54 -19.96 7.12 -1.53
CA GLY A 54 -19.68 7.11 -2.97
C GLY A 54 -18.93 8.36 -3.44
N GLU A 55 -18.38 9.13 -2.51
CA GLU A 55 -17.63 10.35 -2.80
C GLU A 55 -16.18 10.00 -3.09
N ALA A 56 -15.60 10.68 -4.08
CA ALA A 56 -14.20 10.50 -4.42
C ALA A 56 -13.29 10.93 -3.26
N VAL A 57 -12.27 10.12 -2.96
CA VAL A 57 -11.28 10.39 -1.93
C VAL A 57 -9.90 10.53 -2.57
N ASP A 58 -9.20 11.60 -2.22
CA ASP A 58 -7.82 11.82 -2.68
C ASP A 58 -6.90 10.74 -2.05
N PRO A 59 -6.17 9.96 -2.85
CA PRO A 59 -5.24 8.96 -2.34
C PRO A 59 -4.18 9.52 -1.36
N LYS A 60 -3.88 10.83 -1.40
CA LYS A 60 -2.98 11.50 -0.44
C LYS A 60 -3.43 11.37 1.01
N THR A 61 -4.72 11.13 1.25
CA THR A 61 -5.26 10.90 2.61
C THR A 61 -4.71 9.63 3.28
N MET A 62 -4.03 8.76 2.53
CA MET A 62 -3.43 7.52 3.04
C MET A 62 -1.93 7.65 3.34
N ARG A 63 -1.33 8.84 3.16
CA ARG A 63 0.07 9.08 3.55
C ARG A 63 0.29 8.79 5.03
N GLY A 64 1.46 8.24 5.34
CA GLY A 64 1.83 7.81 6.68
C GLY A 64 1.07 6.58 7.21
N LYS A 65 0.25 5.90 6.40
CA LYS A 65 -0.48 4.67 6.79
C LYS A 65 0.06 3.43 6.08
N SER A 66 0.00 2.26 6.71
CA SER A 66 0.19 1.00 5.98
C SER A 66 -1.06 0.70 5.12
N VAL A 67 -0.88 0.71 3.80
CA VAL A 67 -1.97 0.48 2.84
C VAL A 67 -1.99 -0.97 2.36
N ALA A 68 -3.18 -1.57 2.25
CA ALA A 68 -3.35 -2.85 1.57
C ALA A 68 -4.57 -2.88 0.63
N LEU A 69 -4.44 -3.65 -0.45
CA LEU A 69 -5.57 -4.02 -1.31
C LEU A 69 -6.27 -5.23 -0.72
N PHE A 70 -7.58 -5.16 -0.56
CA PHE A 70 -8.42 -6.26 -0.10
C PHE A 70 -9.33 -6.74 -1.23
N PHE A 71 -8.98 -7.88 -1.82
CA PHE A 71 -9.74 -8.51 -2.90
C PHE A 71 -10.85 -9.38 -2.31
N TYR A 72 -12.09 -9.08 -2.66
CA TYR A 72 -13.27 -9.70 -2.06
C TYR A 72 -14.42 -9.82 -3.09
N ALA A 73 -15.33 -10.77 -2.84
CA ALA A 73 -16.62 -10.82 -3.53
C ALA A 73 -17.72 -11.34 -2.59
N GLU A 74 -18.90 -10.75 -2.67
CA GLU A 74 -20.02 -11.08 -1.78
C GLU A 74 -20.53 -12.49 -1.99
N TRP A 75 -20.51 -12.98 -3.23
CA TRP A 75 -20.95 -14.33 -3.56
C TRP A 75 -20.01 -15.42 -3.01
N CYS A 76 -18.77 -15.10 -2.64
CA CYS A 76 -17.77 -16.06 -2.16
C CYS A 76 -17.97 -16.39 -0.66
N PRO A 77 -18.16 -17.67 -0.28
CA PRO A 77 -18.35 -18.06 1.13
C PRO A 77 -17.18 -17.68 2.04
N ALA A 78 -15.95 -18.03 1.65
CA ALA A 78 -14.75 -17.72 2.43
C ALA A 78 -14.56 -16.21 2.61
N CYS A 79 -14.95 -15.40 1.62
CA CYS A 79 -14.96 -13.96 1.73
C CYS A 79 -15.88 -13.49 2.87
N ARG A 80 -17.13 -13.94 2.88
CA ARG A 80 -18.12 -13.54 3.91
C ARG A 80 -17.70 -13.95 5.32
N GLU A 81 -17.04 -15.10 5.46
CA GLU A 81 -16.49 -15.57 6.74
C GLU A 81 -15.31 -14.71 7.22
N PHE A 82 -14.46 -14.25 6.30
CA PHE A 82 -13.28 -13.46 6.60
C PHE A 82 -13.58 -11.98 6.89
N LEU A 83 -14.60 -11.41 6.26
CA LEU A 83 -14.97 -10.00 6.38
C LEU A 83 -15.13 -9.49 7.84
N PRO A 84 -15.87 -10.16 8.75
CA PRO A 84 -15.97 -9.70 10.14
C PRO A 84 -14.63 -9.70 10.88
N LEU A 85 -13.73 -10.64 10.56
CA LEU A 85 -12.40 -10.73 11.15
C LEU A 85 -11.52 -9.56 10.67
N MET A 86 -11.58 -9.26 9.38
CA MET A 86 -10.88 -8.12 8.79
C MET A 86 -11.37 -6.78 9.36
N ARG A 87 -12.69 -6.61 9.55
CA ARG A 87 -13.24 -5.40 10.20
C ARG A 87 -12.70 -5.22 11.61
N LYS A 88 -12.73 -6.29 12.41
CA LYS A 88 -12.23 -6.25 13.78
C LYS A 88 -10.75 -5.87 13.82
N PHE A 89 -9.92 -6.48 12.99
CA PHE A 89 -8.51 -6.14 12.86
C PHE A 89 -8.32 -4.66 12.48
N TYR A 90 -9.01 -4.19 11.44
CA TYR A 90 -8.94 -2.80 11.00
C TYR A 90 -9.28 -1.79 12.11
N GLU A 91 -10.37 -2.04 12.83
CA GLU A 91 -10.79 -1.21 13.94
C GLU A 91 -9.79 -1.22 15.10
N GLU A 92 -9.23 -2.38 15.45
CA GLU A 92 -8.27 -2.51 16.55
C GLU A 92 -6.98 -1.75 16.24
N GLN A 93 -6.43 -1.90 15.03
CA GLN A 93 -5.21 -1.20 14.62
C GLN A 93 -5.40 0.33 14.60
N ASN A 94 -6.53 0.80 14.06
CA ASN A 94 -6.78 2.23 13.96
C ASN A 94 -7.20 2.88 15.29
N LYS A 95 -7.76 2.12 16.25
CA LYS A 95 -8.07 2.60 17.61
C LYS A 95 -6.82 2.69 18.50
N GLN A 96 -5.92 1.70 18.43
CA GLN A 96 -4.78 1.61 19.36
C GLN A 96 -3.65 2.59 19.05
N ALA A 97 -3.36 2.80 17.77
CA ALA A 97 -2.19 3.55 17.34
C ALA A 97 -2.52 4.76 16.44
N GLY A 98 -3.80 5.15 16.35
CA GLY A 98 -4.24 6.39 15.69
C GLY A 98 -4.14 6.33 14.17
N ASN A 99 -5.04 5.58 13.52
CA ASN A 99 -5.20 5.53 12.06
C ASN A 99 -3.95 5.00 11.30
N GLN A 100 -3.36 3.90 11.77
CA GLN A 100 -2.16 3.29 11.22
C GLN A 100 -2.35 2.62 9.86
N ILE A 101 -3.53 2.11 9.54
CA ILE A 101 -3.75 1.30 8.34
C ILE A 101 -4.93 1.79 7.51
N GLU A 102 -4.81 1.60 6.19
CA GLU A 102 -5.89 1.82 5.23
C GLU A 102 -6.09 0.59 4.35
N LEU A 103 -7.36 0.28 4.08
CA LEU A 103 -7.74 -0.79 3.16
C LEU A 103 -8.40 -0.21 1.93
N VAL A 104 -8.05 -0.76 0.77
CA VAL A 104 -8.75 -0.48 -0.49
C VAL A 104 -9.45 -1.75 -0.95
N PHE A 105 -10.78 -1.76 -0.86
CA PHE A 105 -11.61 -2.85 -1.35
C PHE A 105 -11.57 -2.92 -2.88
N VAL A 106 -11.18 -4.08 -3.42
CA VAL A 106 -11.18 -4.40 -4.85
C VAL A 106 -12.21 -5.51 -5.10
N SER A 107 -13.38 -5.13 -5.63
CA SER A 107 -14.49 -6.06 -5.86
C SER A 107 -14.24 -7.04 -7.00
N SER A 108 -14.61 -8.30 -6.77
CA SER A 108 -14.77 -9.38 -7.76
C SER A 108 -16.23 -9.82 -7.93
N ASP A 109 -17.17 -8.93 -7.58
CA ASP A 109 -18.60 -9.09 -7.87
C ASP A 109 -18.87 -8.91 -9.36
N ALA A 110 -20.03 -9.39 -9.80
CA ALA A 110 -20.37 -9.42 -11.22
C ALA A 110 -20.80 -8.05 -11.77
N THR A 111 -21.40 -7.21 -10.91
CA THR A 111 -21.98 -5.92 -11.29
C THR A 111 -21.53 -4.80 -10.35
N LYS A 112 -21.64 -3.56 -10.84
CA LYS A 112 -21.38 -2.35 -10.05
C LYS A 112 -22.33 -2.28 -8.85
N GLU A 113 -23.58 -2.64 -9.07
CA GLU A 113 -24.65 -2.63 -8.09
C GLU A 113 -24.35 -3.60 -6.95
N ASP A 114 -23.95 -4.83 -7.28
CA ASP A 114 -23.57 -5.85 -6.28
C ASP A 114 -22.34 -5.42 -5.48
N ALA A 115 -21.31 -4.89 -6.15
CA ALA A 115 -20.10 -4.39 -5.51
C ALA A 115 -20.40 -3.26 -4.53
N MET A 116 -21.21 -2.28 -4.95
CA MET A 116 -21.62 -1.16 -4.10
C MET A 116 -22.54 -1.59 -2.95
N ALA A 117 -23.44 -2.54 -3.19
CA ALA A 117 -24.32 -3.08 -2.16
C ALA A 117 -23.53 -3.83 -1.09
N SER A 118 -22.59 -4.70 -1.49
CA SER A 118 -21.69 -5.38 -0.56
C SER A 118 -20.83 -4.39 0.21
N TYR A 119 -20.21 -3.43 -0.49
CA TYR A 119 -19.41 -2.39 0.14
C TYR A 119 -20.22 -1.65 1.20
N LYS A 120 -21.40 -1.12 0.87
CA LYS A 120 -22.24 -0.37 1.83
C LYS A 120 -22.79 -1.25 2.96
N GLY A 121 -23.11 -2.51 2.69
CA GLY A 121 -23.82 -3.39 3.64
C GLY A 121 -22.93 -4.09 4.67
N GLY A 122 -21.68 -4.44 4.33
CA GLY A 122 -20.87 -5.32 5.17
C GLY A 122 -19.43 -4.88 5.43
N HIS A 123 -18.84 -4.02 4.61
CA HIS A 123 -17.43 -3.64 4.78
C HIS A 123 -17.22 -2.64 5.93
N GLY A 124 -15.99 -2.49 6.42
CA GLY A 124 -15.62 -1.45 7.39
C GLY A 124 -15.49 -0.05 6.77
N ASP A 125 -15.11 0.93 7.59
CA ASP A 125 -14.88 2.33 7.19
C ASP A 125 -13.50 2.51 6.52
N TRP A 126 -13.30 1.75 5.45
CA TRP A 126 -12.15 1.83 4.57
C TRP A 126 -12.59 2.17 3.15
N LEU A 127 -11.67 2.48 2.25
CA LEU A 127 -11.97 2.91 0.88
C LEU A 127 -12.33 1.74 -0.05
N MET A 128 -13.03 2.06 -1.14
CA MET A 128 -13.26 1.15 -2.26
C MET A 128 -12.60 1.71 -3.52
N LEU A 129 -12.00 0.82 -4.31
CA LEU A 129 -11.63 1.13 -5.69
C LEU A 129 -12.90 1.16 -6.53
N ASP A 130 -13.24 2.33 -7.06
CA ASP A 130 -14.46 2.55 -7.84
C ASP A 130 -14.57 1.53 -8.97
N TRP A 131 -15.80 1.09 -9.25
CA TRP A 131 -16.07 0.09 -10.27
C TRP A 131 -15.54 0.46 -11.66
N ASP A 132 -15.62 1.75 -11.99
CA ASP A 132 -15.21 2.35 -13.26
C ASP A 132 -13.74 2.82 -13.24
N SER A 133 -13.00 2.46 -12.18
CA SER A 133 -11.56 2.67 -12.11
C SER A 133 -10.83 1.67 -13.02
N PRO A 134 -9.98 2.13 -13.96
CA PRO A 134 -9.20 1.22 -14.80
C PRO A 134 -8.25 0.34 -13.98
N MET A 135 -7.81 0.84 -12.81
CA MET A 135 -6.94 0.12 -11.88
C MET A 135 -7.55 -1.16 -11.32
N ARG A 136 -8.89 -1.32 -11.39
CA ARG A 136 -9.56 -2.51 -10.86
C ARG A 136 -9.12 -3.79 -11.57
N GLU A 137 -8.90 -3.71 -12.88
CA GLU A 137 -8.44 -4.84 -13.68
C GLU A 137 -6.91 -4.93 -13.66
N GLU A 138 -6.24 -3.79 -13.65
CA GLU A 138 -4.79 -3.70 -13.59
C GLU A 138 -4.25 -4.36 -12.32
N TYR A 139 -4.79 -4.05 -11.14
CA TYR A 139 -4.33 -4.66 -9.89
C TYR A 139 -4.57 -6.17 -9.85
N LYS A 140 -5.70 -6.65 -10.36
CA LYS A 140 -5.98 -8.09 -10.44
C LYS A 140 -4.95 -8.81 -11.31
N THR A 141 -4.57 -8.20 -12.41
CA THR A 141 -3.56 -8.74 -13.33
C THR A 141 -2.16 -8.62 -12.73
N LYS A 142 -1.78 -7.43 -12.27
CA LYS A 142 -0.46 -7.10 -11.67
C LYS A 142 -0.13 -8.01 -10.49
N TYR A 143 -1.10 -8.25 -9.61
CA TYR A 143 -0.91 -9.06 -8.41
C TYR A 143 -1.34 -10.50 -8.56
N GLY A 144 -1.89 -10.89 -9.72
CA GLY A 144 -2.35 -12.24 -10.01
C GLY A 144 -3.51 -12.69 -9.11
N VAL A 145 -4.37 -11.77 -8.67
CA VAL A 145 -5.48 -12.06 -7.75
C VAL A 145 -6.79 -11.81 -8.46
N TRP A 146 -7.52 -12.88 -8.74
CA TRP A 146 -8.86 -12.81 -9.31
C TRP A 146 -9.62 -14.10 -9.05
N SER A 147 -10.93 -13.99 -9.00
CA SER A 147 -11.81 -15.12 -8.69
C SER A 147 -11.99 -16.03 -9.91
N GLY A 148 -12.24 -17.32 -9.70
CA GLY A 148 -12.46 -18.25 -10.82
C GLY A 148 -13.60 -17.83 -11.77
N ARG A 149 -14.58 -17.06 -11.27
CA ARG A 149 -15.68 -16.50 -12.08
C ARG A 149 -15.21 -15.44 -13.08
N GLU A 150 -14.01 -14.90 -12.90
CA GLU A 150 -13.41 -13.89 -13.76
C GLU A 150 -12.38 -14.49 -14.74
N ALA A 151 -12.26 -15.82 -14.81
CA ALA A 151 -11.28 -16.49 -15.68
C ALA A 151 -11.45 -16.13 -17.16
N ALA A 152 -12.69 -15.92 -17.62
CA ALA A 152 -12.95 -15.47 -18.99
C ALA A 152 -12.36 -14.08 -19.29
N LYS A 153 -12.20 -13.24 -18.26
CA LYS A 153 -11.69 -11.87 -18.36
C LYS A 153 -10.17 -11.79 -18.22
N PHE A 154 -9.62 -12.47 -17.22
CA PHE A 154 -8.18 -12.42 -16.92
C PHE A 154 -7.35 -13.53 -17.60
N GLY A 155 -8.03 -14.46 -18.28
CA GLY A 155 -7.41 -15.42 -19.17
C GLY A 155 -7.46 -16.84 -18.64
N THR A 156 -7.78 -17.75 -19.57
CA THR A 156 -7.72 -19.20 -19.38
C THR A 156 -6.49 -19.83 -20.02
N SER A 157 -5.62 -19.01 -20.63
CA SER A 157 -4.37 -19.48 -21.24
C SER A 157 -3.43 -20.03 -20.17
N ILE A 158 -2.56 -20.98 -20.55
CA ILE A 158 -1.57 -21.53 -19.62
C ILE A 158 -0.69 -20.43 -19.01
N ALA A 159 -0.35 -19.39 -19.77
CA ALA A 159 0.41 -18.25 -19.26
C ALA A 159 -0.37 -17.45 -18.22
N ALA A 160 -1.65 -17.15 -18.48
CA ALA A 160 -2.51 -16.43 -17.53
C ALA A 160 -2.77 -17.25 -16.26
N LEU A 161 -3.00 -18.56 -16.38
CA LEU A 161 -3.18 -19.45 -15.25
C LEU A 161 -1.89 -19.64 -14.44
N LYS A 162 -0.72 -19.69 -15.09
CA LYS A 162 0.59 -19.69 -14.39
C LYS A 162 0.87 -18.37 -13.68
N GLY A 163 0.37 -17.25 -14.20
CA GLY A 163 0.48 -15.92 -13.57
C GLY A 163 -0.54 -15.68 -12.45
N ARG A 164 -1.59 -16.51 -12.34
CA ARG A 164 -2.57 -16.41 -11.26
C ARG A 164 -1.95 -16.90 -9.95
N LYS A 165 -1.85 -15.98 -8.99
CA LYS A 165 -1.33 -16.22 -7.65
C LYS A 165 -2.40 -16.75 -6.70
N SER A 166 -3.63 -16.22 -6.75
CA SER A 166 -4.68 -16.59 -5.80
C SER A 166 -6.12 -16.27 -6.26
N GLY A 167 -7.09 -16.81 -5.53
CA GLY A 167 -8.50 -16.42 -5.54
C GLY A 167 -8.81 -15.31 -4.54
N VAL A 168 -10.06 -15.26 -4.07
CA VAL A 168 -10.54 -14.31 -3.06
C VAL A 168 -11.11 -15.10 -1.87
N PRO A 169 -10.92 -14.66 -0.61
CA PRO A 169 -10.33 -13.39 -0.20
C PRO A 169 -8.79 -13.39 -0.23
N ALA A 170 -8.22 -12.25 -0.58
CA ALA A 170 -6.77 -12.03 -0.58
C ALA A 170 -6.43 -10.60 -0.15
N VAL A 171 -5.34 -10.44 0.57
CA VAL A 171 -4.84 -9.12 1.00
C VAL A 171 -3.42 -8.93 0.48
N MET A 172 -3.17 -7.80 -0.17
CA MET A 172 -1.85 -7.40 -0.64
C MET A 172 -1.42 -6.14 0.09
N VAL A 173 -0.51 -6.28 1.05
CA VAL A 173 0.11 -5.14 1.73
C VAL A 173 1.15 -4.54 0.79
N LEU A 174 1.02 -3.24 0.55
CA LEU A 174 1.79 -2.53 -0.47
C LEU A 174 2.96 -1.77 0.16
N THR A 175 4.09 -1.74 -0.54
CA THR A 175 5.18 -0.80 -0.30
C THR A 175 4.87 0.57 -0.94
N LEU A 176 5.73 1.55 -0.65
CA LEU A 176 5.75 2.91 -1.23
C LEU A 176 5.64 2.96 -2.75
N ASP A 177 6.44 2.14 -3.41
CA ASP A 177 6.56 2.04 -4.86
C ASP A 177 5.51 1.11 -5.46
N GLY A 178 4.52 0.70 -4.65
CA GLY A 178 3.42 -0.13 -5.11
C GLY A 178 3.82 -1.55 -5.47
N LEU A 179 4.92 -2.04 -4.89
CA LEU A 179 5.24 -3.46 -4.87
C LEU A 179 4.48 -4.15 -3.73
N VAL A 180 4.42 -5.47 -3.79
CA VAL A 180 3.81 -6.27 -2.73
C VAL A 180 4.86 -6.49 -1.64
N ALA A 181 4.69 -5.81 -0.51
CA ALA A 181 5.50 -6.06 0.69
C ALA A 181 5.18 -7.43 1.27
N ARG A 182 3.88 -7.73 1.38
CA ARG A 182 3.36 -8.99 1.90
C ARG A 182 2.07 -9.37 1.20
N TYR A 183 1.97 -10.66 0.90
CA TYR A 183 0.72 -11.28 0.48
C TYR A 183 0.18 -12.08 1.65
N LEU A 184 -1.04 -11.74 2.08
CA LEU A 184 -1.72 -12.44 3.17
C LEU A 184 -2.77 -13.37 2.52
N ALA A 185 -2.50 -14.67 2.59
CA ALA A 185 -3.29 -15.72 1.97
C ALA A 185 -4.56 -16.03 2.80
N ALA A 186 -5.46 -15.06 2.92
CA ALA A 186 -6.64 -15.14 3.77
C ALA A 186 -7.53 -16.37 3.46
N GLU A 187 -7.65 -16.77 2.20
CA GLU A 187 -8.36 -18.00 1.81
C GLU A 187 -7.77 -19.27 2.45
N GLN A 188 -6.45 -19.34 2.63
CA GLN A 188 -5.76 -20.53 3.14
C GLN A 188 -5.52 -20.49 4.64
N GLN A 189 -5.30 -19.30 5.19
CA GLN A 189 -4.80 -19.10 6.55
C GLN A 189 -5.81 -18.39 7.48
N GLY A 190 -6.94 -17.91 6.94
CA GLY A 190 -7.93 -17.18 7.73
C GLY A 190 -7.32 -15.97 8.45
N VAL A 191 -7.73 -15.74 9.70
CA VAL A 191 -7.29 -14.57 10.50
C VAL A 191 -5.79 -14.56 10.81
N GLU A 192 -5.15 -15.73 10.88
CA GLU A 192 -3.73 -15.83 11.26
C GLU A 192 -2.82 -15.10 10.27
N CYS A 193 -3.23 -14.97 9.00
CA CYS A 193 -2.45 -14.24 8.02
C CYS A 193 -2.28 -12.75 8.37
N LEU A 194 -3.18 -12.18 9.17
CA LEU A 194 -3.11 -10.78 9.61
C LEU A 194 -1.97 -10.54 10.60
N LEU A 195 -1.49 -11.59 11.28
CA LEU A 195 -0.31 -11.51 12.15
C LEU A 195 1.00 -11.28 11.36
N MET A 196 0.99 -11.56 10.04
CA MET A 196 2.10 -11.26 9.15
C MET A 196 2.06 -9.83 8.61
N TRP A 197 1.01 -9.08 8.93
CA TRP A 197 0.93 -7.66 8.60
C TRP A 197 1.71 -6.88 9.65
N ASP A 198 2.93 -6.50 9.28
CA ASP A 198 3.78 -5.63 10.07
C ASP A 198 3.30 -4.17 9.95
N VAL A 199 2.31 -3.81 10.77
CA VAL A 199 1.63 -2.51 10.72
C VAL A 199 2.52 -1.36 11.20
N ASP A 200 3.48 -1.66 12.09
CA ASP A 200 4.36 -0.67 12.72
C ASP A 200 5.52 -0.25 11.80
N ASN A 201 5.92 -1.15 10.90
CA ASN A 201 6.80 -0.78 9.80
C ASN A 201 6.00 -0.05 8.73
N VAL A 202 5.66 1.21 9.03
CA VAL A 202 4.93 2.12 8.15
C VAL A 202 5.63 2.16 6.80
N LEU A 203 5.01 1.52 5.82
CA LEU A 203 5.53 1.42 4.46
C LEU A 203 5.18 2.65 3.62
N TRP A 204 4.58 3.71 4.18
CA TRP A 204 4.23 4.96 3.48
C TRP A 204 4.85 6.19 4.15
N PRO A 205 5.42 7.16 3.41
CA PRO A 205 6.10 8.29 4.03
C PRO A 205 5.03 9.20 4.67
N LYS A 206 5.42 9.89 5.74
CA LYS A 206 4.53 10.83 6.44
C LYS A 206 4.34 12.11 5.63
#